data_AF-A0A238V1H8-F1
#
_entry.id   AF-A0A238V1H8-F1
#
_cell.length_a   1.000
_cell.length_b   1.000
_cell.length_c   1.000
_cell.angle_alpha   90.00
_cell.angle_beta   90.00
_cell.angle_gamma   90.00
#
_symmetry.space_group_name_H-M   'P 1'
#
loop_
_entity.id
_entity.type
_entity.pdbx_description
1 polymer ?
#
loop_
_entity_poly.entity_id
_entity_poly.type
_entity_poly.pdbx_seq_one_letter_code
_entity_poly.pdbx_strand_id
1 'polypeptide(L)' 'MAQDRNKARQSQVIDDNLKRVYQDMLEQKVPDRFLDLLSQLKGQQDDENHGDSK' A
#
# COMPACT_ATOMS: atom_id res chain seq x y z
N MET A 1 -33.75 -11.68 11.55
CA MET A 1 -33.28 -13.00 11.01
C MET A 1 -33.06 -13.03 9.50
N ALA A 2 -34.03 -12.67 8.63
CA ALA A 2 -33.79 -12.65 7.17
C ALA A 2 -32.94 -11.45 6.70
N GLN A 3 -33.06 -10.32 7.39
CA GLN A 3 -32.38 -9.06 7.10
C GLN A 3 -30.87 -9.16 7.45
N ASP A 4 -30.55 -9.80 8.58
CA ASP A 4 -29.17 -10.04 9.03
C ASP A 4 -28.39 -10.93 8.05
N ARG A 5 -29.04 -11.94 7.47
CA ARG A 5 -28.44 -12.82 6.45
C ARG A 5 -28.12 -12.07 5.14
N ASN A 6 -28.96 -11.11 4.76
CA ASN A 6 -28.70 -10.26 3.60
C ASN A 6 -27.52 -9.31 3.85
N LYS A 7 -27.45 -8.71 5.05
CA LYS A 7 -26.33 -7.85 5.44
C LYS A 7 -25.01 -8.62 5.47
N ALA A 8 -25.00 -9.83 6.02
CA ALA A 8 -23.81 -10.70 6.04
C ALA A 8 -23.33 -11.04 4.62
N ARG A 9 -24.25 -11.41 3.71
CA ARG A 9 -23.91 -11.66 2.30
C ARG A 9 -23.37 -10.41 1.59
N GLN A 10 -23.94 -9.24 1.87
CA GLN A 10 -23.47 -7.99 1.30
C GLN A 10 -22.06 -7.64 1.78
N SER A 11 -21.77 -7.80 3.08
CA SER A 11 -20.43 -7.60 3.63
C SER A 11 -19.41 -8.56 3.01
N GLN A 12 -19.76 -9.85 2.86
CA GLN A 12 -18.88 -10.82 2.21
C GLN A 12 -18.52 -10.42 0.76
N VAL A 13 -19.51 -9.98 -0.01
CA VAL A 13 -19.28 -9.52 -1.39
C VAL A 13 -18.38 -8.29 -1.41
N ILE A 14 -18.54 -7.35 -0.48
CA ILE A 14 -17.68 -6.17 -0.38
C ILE A 14 -16.24 -6.60 -0.07
N ASP A 15 -16.05 -7.47 0.92
CA ASP A 15 -14.74 -7.97 1.33
C ASP A 15 -14.02 -8.70 0.19
N ASP A 16 -14.75 -9.53 -0.56
CA ASP A 16 -14.20 -10.28 -1.69
C ASP A 16 -13.79 -9.35 -2.85
N ASN A 17 -14.58 -8.31 -3.13
CA ASN A 17 -14.22 -7.32 -4.15
C ASN A 17 -12.99 -6.50 -3.73
N LEU A 18 -12.90 -6.08 -2.46
CA LEU A 18 -11.75 -5.36 -1.93
C LEU A 18 -10.48 -6.22 -2.05
N LYS A 19 -10.53 -7.48 -1.60
CA LYS A 19 -9.41 -8.42 -1.72
C LYS A 19 -8.94 -8.56 -3.17
N ARG A 20 -9.88 -8.70 -4.12
CA ARG A 20 -9.52 -8.83 -5.54
C ARG A 20 -8.79 -7.59 -6.06
N VAL A 21 -9.31 -6.40 -5.79
CA VAL A 21 -8.68 -5.15 -6.23
C VAL A 21 -7.28 -4.99 -5.64
N TYR A 22 -7.10 -5.25 -4.34
CA TYR A 22 -5.78 -5.16 -3.72
C TYR A 22 -4.83 -6.25 -4.22
N GLN A 23 -5.31 -7.46 -4.50
CA GLN A 23 -4.51 -8.52 -5.09
C GLN A 23 -4.02 -8.13 -6.50
N ASP A 24 -4.91 -7.58 -7.33
CA ASP A 24 -4.57 -7.07 -8.66
C ASP A 24 -3.53 -5.94 -8.58
N MET A 25 -3.62 -5.06 -7.57
CA MET A 25 -2.64 -4.01 -7.32
C MET A 25 -1.28 -4.54 -6.84
N LEU A 26 -1.25 -5.64 -6.07
CA LEU A 26 0.01 -6.25 -5.60
C LEU A 26 0.80 -6.90 -6.75
N GLU A 27 0.13 -7.39 -7.78
CA GLU A 27 0.76 -7.95 -8.97
C GLU A 27 1.33 -6.88 -9.91
N GLN A 28 0.89 -5.63 -9.76
CA GLN A 28 1.42 -4.50 -10.51
C GLN A 28 2.79 -4.09 -9.98
N LYS A 29 3.70 -3.78 -10.90
CA LYS A 29 5.03 -3.25 -10.53
C LYS A 29 4.85 -1.93 -9.79
N VAL A 30 5.61 -1.75 -8.71
CA VAL A 30 5.69 -0.48 -7.99
C VAL A 30 6.12 0.62 -8.96
N PRO A 31 5.37 1.73 -9.07
CA PRO A 31 5.74 2.81 -9.99
C PRO A 31 7.11 3.42 -9.69
N ASP A 32 7.84 3.78 -10.75
CA ASP A 32 9.22 4.31 -10.67
C ASP A 32 9.32 5.53 -9.74
N ARG A 33 8.29 6.40 -9.74
CA ARG A 33 8.18 7.56 -8.84
C ARG A 33 8.33 7.20 -7.35
N PHE A 34 7.82 6.05 -6.91
CA PHE A 34 7.98 5.62 -5.52
C PHE A 34 9.39 5.15 -5.23
N LEU A 35 10.02 4.44 -6.17
CA LEU A 35 11.42 4.03 -6.05
C LEU A 35 12.35 5.24 -6.03
N ASP A 36 12.07 6.26 -6.86
CA ASP A 36 12.80 7.52 -6.88
C ASP A 36 12.69 8.26 -5.53
N LEU A 37 11.50 8.32 -4.95
CA LEU A 37 11.27 8.94 -3.63
C LEU A 37 11.97 8.17 -2.51
N LEU A 38 11.96 6.84 -2.55
CA LEU A 38 12.71 6.01 -1.59
C LEU A 38 14.21 6.24 -1.72
N SER A 39 14.71 6.37 -2.96
CA SER A 39 16.12 6.69 -3.21
C SER A 39 16.48 8.09 -2.70
N GLN A 40 15.60 9.08 -2.90
CA GLN A 40 15.80 10.44 -2.38
C GLN A 40 15.79 10.48 -0.85
N LEU A 41 14.91 9.72 -0.20
CA LEU A 41 14.86 9.63 1.26
C LEU A 41 16.13 8.99 1.82
N LYS A 42 16.59 7.89 1.21
CA LYS A 42 17.82 7.22 1.62
C LYS A 42 19.04 8.13 1.45
N GLY A 43 19.15 8.84 0.32
CA GLY A 43 20.23 9.80 0.08
C GLY A 43 20.27 10.91 1.13
N GLN A 44 19.10 11.45 1.51
CA GLN A 44 19.01 12.46 2.58
C GLN A 44 19.49 11.92 3.94
N GLN A 45 19.18 10.66 4.28
CA GLN A 45 19.69 10.04 5.52
C GLN A 45 21.20 9.81 5.50
N ASP A 46 21.75 9.48 4.34
CA ASP A 46 23.19 9.28 4.16
C ASP A 46 23.95 10.62 4.20
N ASP A 47 23.36 11.70 3.66
CA ASP A 47 23.88 13.08 3.73
C ASP A 47 23.79 13.68 5.14
N GLU A 48 22.71 13.43 5.90
CA GLU A 48 22.57 13.88 7.29
C GLU A 48 23.63 13.25 8.22
N ASN A 49 24.10 12.02 7.91
CA ASN A 49 25.21 11.39 8.65
C ASN A 49 26.60 11.92 8.27
N HIS A 50 26.78 12.53 7.10
CA HIS A 50 28.06 13.13 6.69
C HIS A 50 28.23 14.59 7.14
N GLY A 51 27.19 15.21 7.70
CA GLY A 51 27.20 16.59 8.19
C GLY A 51 27.75 16.80 9.62
N ASP A 52 27.87 15.75 10.43
CA ASP A 52 28.27 15.84 11.85
C ASP A 52 29.79 15.64 12.09
N SER A 53 30.57 15.47 11.03
CA SER A 53 32.04 15.40 11.10
C SER A 53 32.68 16.65 10.48
N LYS A 54 32.49 17.82 11.10
CA LYS A 54 33.37 18.96 10.86
C LYS A 54 33.62 19.83 12.09
#